data_AF-A0A2A4MA32-F1
#
_entry.id   AF-A0A2A4MA32-F1
#
_cell.length_a   1.000
_cell.length_b   1.000
_cell.length_c   1.000
_cell.angle_alpha   90.00
_cell.angle_beta   90.00
_cell.angle_gamma   90.00
#
_symmetry.space_group_name_H-M   'P 1'
#
loop_
_entity.id
_entity.type
_entity.pdbx_description
1 polymer ?
#
loop_
_entity_poly.entity_id
_entity_poly.type
_entity_poly.pdbx_seq_one_letter_code
_entity_poly.pdbx_strand_id
1 'polypeptide(L)'
;MKQQSDLLIIEEIKSGNTEAFNSLVLKYQPRIAKIAAQYSKEPSDIMDITQEAFIKIYKAITKFRGDSAFYTWIYRITVNTAKNYISAQKRRLPVINFHDASQEELFLNTNMMCNIDDPEHLLLRDEIAANLDNVVATMSDELRTAILLRELDGMSYDEIAGIMHCPVGTVRSRIHRARAAIDIRVDPFMEA
;
A
#
# COMPACT_ATOMS: atom_id res chain seq x y z
N MET A 1 -11.25 16.46 -17.50
CA MET A 1 -12.11 15.28 -17.69
C MET A 1 -13.02 15.16 -16.48
N LYS A 2 -14.34 15.02 -16.65
CA LYS A 2 -15.24 14.72 -15.52
C LYS A 2 -14.81 13.38 -14.92
N GLN A 3 -14.49 13.34 -13.63
CA GLN A 3 -14.26 12.08 -12.92
C GLN A 3 -15.58 11.30 -12.93
N GLN A 4 -15.69 10.31 -13.81
CA GLN A 4 -16.80 9.37 -13.80
C GLN A 4 -16.70 8.53 -12.51
N SER A 5 -17.84 8.36 -11.83
CA SER A 5 -17.91 7.55 -10.60
C SER A 5 -17.47 6.12 -10.90
N ASP A 6 -16.70 5.51 -10.02
CA ASP A 6 -16.25 4.12 -10.18
C ASP A 6 -17.42 3.16 -10.36
N LEU A 7 -18.54 3.42 -9.68
CA LEU A 7 -19.76 2.62 -9.80
C LEU A 7 -20.31 2.62 -11.24
N LEU A 8 -20.28 3.77 -11.92
CA LEU A 8 -20.75 3.85 -13.31
C LEU A 8 -19.88 3.01 -14.24
N ILE A 9 -18.56 3.12 -14.08
CA ILE A 9 -17.60 2.35 -14.89
C ILE A 9 -17.78 0.84 -14.61
N ILE A 10 -18.02 0.45 -13.36
CA ILE A 10 -18.27 -0.95 -12.99
C ILE A 10 -19.57 -1.47 -13.60
N GLU A 11 -20.65 -0.69 -13.61
CA GLU A 11 -21.91 -1.09 -14.25
C GLU A 11 -21.76 -1.24 -15.76
N GLU A 12 -20.98 -0.36 -16.43
CA GLU A 12 -20.63 -0.54 -17.84
C GLU A 12 -19.89 -1.87 -18.08
N ILE A 13 -18.91 -2.20 -17.23
CA ILE A 13 -18.16 -3.46 -17.31
C ILE A 13 -19.10 -4.67 -17.11
N LYS A 14 -20.01 -4.60 -16.14
CA LYS A 14 -21.01 -5.66 -15.92
C LYS A 14 -21.96 -5.83 -17.10
N SER A 15 -22.24 -4.76 -17.84
CA SER A 15 -23.07 -4.80 -19.05
C SER A 15 -22.35 -5.35 -20.29
N GLY A 16 -21.06 -5.67 -20.18
CA GLY A 16 -20.25 -6.29 -21.23
C GLY A 16 -19.26 -5.34 -21.91
N ASN A 17 -19.18 -4.08 -21.50
CA ASN A 17 -18.16 -3.15 -21.98
C ASN A 17 -16.81 -3.40 -21.26
N THR A 18 -16.05 -4.37 -21.76
CA THR A 18 -14.76 -4.74 -21.15
C THR A 18 -13.70 -3.64 -21.27
N GLU A 19 -13.78 -2.77 -22.29
CA GLU A 19 -12.87 -1.64 -22.49
C GLU A 19 -12.95 -0.60 -21.36
N ALA A 20 -14.11 -0.48 -20.71
CA ALA A 20 -14.29 0.40 -19.56
C ALA A 20 -13.36 0.03 -18.38
N PHE A 21 -12.89 -1.23 -18.30
CA PHE A 21 -11.92 -1.65 -17.29
C PHE A 21 -10.58 -0.93 -17.42
N ASN A 22 -10.17 -0.54 -18.63
CA ASN A 22 -8.92 0.19 -18.84
C ASN A 22 -8.89 1.52 -18.06
N SER A 23 -10.04 2.20 -17.96
CA SER A 23 -10.17 3.42 -17.16
C SER A 23 -9.91 3.18 -15.67
N LEU A 24 -10.35 2.03 -15.13
CA LEU A 24 -10.05 1.64 -13.75
C LEU A 24 -8.57 1.29 -13.58
N VAL A 25 -7.97 0.59 -14.54
CA VAL A 25 -6.54 0.26 -14.52
C VAL A 25 -5.71 1.53 -14.46
N LEU A 26 -5.90 2.47 -15.38
CA LEU A 26 -5.17 3.73 -15.42
C LEU A 26 -5.35 4.55 -14.13
N LYS A 27 -6.56 4.55 -13.57
CA LYS A 27 -6.86 5.26 -12.32
C LYS A 27 -6.18 4.64 -11.10
N TYR A 28 -6.15 3.32 -11.01
CA TYR A 28 -5.74 2.60 -9.79
C TYR A 28 -4.35 1.99 -9.84
N GLN A 29 -3.69 1.95 -11.01
CA GLN A 29 -2.36 1.35 -11.16
C GLN A 29 -1.31 1.98 -10.23
N PRO A 30 -1.19 3.32 -10.11
CA PRO A 30 -0.21 3.91 -9.19
C PRO A 30 -0.47 3.52 -7.73
N ARG A 31 -1.75 3.41 -7.35
CA ARG A 31 -2.14 3.05 -5.98
C ARG A 31 -1.88 1.58 -5.69
N ILE A 32 -2.21 0.68 -6.62
CA ILE A 32 -1.97 -0.76 -6.48
C ILE A 32 -0.46 -1.05 -6.44
N ALA A 33 0.33 -0.41 -7.31
CA ALA A 33 1.79 -0.53 -7.30
C ALA A 33 2.38 -0.05 -5.96
N LYS A 34 1.88 1.07 -5.42
CA LYS A 34 2.28 1.57 -4.10
C LYS A 34 1.96 0.58 -2.98
N ILE A 35 0.82 -0.11 -3.04
CA ILE A 35 0.48 -1.17 -2.07
C ILE A 35 1.43 -2.36 -2.24
N ALA A 36 1.70 -2.80 -3.47
CA ALA A 36 2.62 -3.91 -3.74
C ALA A 36 4.06 -3.62 -3.25
N ALA A 37 4.53 -2.39 -3.40
CA ALA A 37 5.83 -1.92 -2.92
C ALA A 37 5.98 -1.99 -1.38
N GLN A 38 4.88 -2.14 -0.63
CA GLN A 38 4.95 -2.38 0.83
C GLN A 38 5.35 -3.82 1.17
N TYR A 39 5.33 -4.73 0.18
CA TYR A 39 5.57 -6.17 0.36
C TYR A 39 6.83 -6.68 -0.36
N SER A 40 7.27 -6.04 -1.45
CA SER A 40 8.55 -6.33 -2.12
C SER A 40 9.27 -5.04 -2.47
N LYS A 41 10.61 -5.07 -2.43
CA LYS A 41 11.49 -4.00 -2.90
C LYS A 41 11.92 -4.18 -4.36
N GLU A 42 11.78 -5.38 -4.90
CA GLU A 42 12.20 -5.71 -6.26
C GLU A 42 11.19 -5.13 -7.27
N PRO A 43 11.62 -4.27 -8.22
CA PRO A 43 10.71 -3.67 -9.19
C PRO A 43 9.92 -4.69 -10.01
N SER A 44 10.53 -5.82 -10.38
CA SER A 44 9.83 -6.88 -11.12
C SER A 44 8.71 -7.51 -10.31
N ASP A 45 8.95 -7.80 -9.03
CA ASP A 45 7.95 -8.37 -8.12
C ASP A 45 6.76 -7.41 -7.92
N ILE A 46 7.04 -6.11 -7.80
CA ILE A 46 6.01 -5.07 -7.67
C ILE A 46 5.10 -5.06 -8.90
N MET A 47 5.69 -5.13 -10.10
CA MET A 47 4.94 -5.17 -11.36
C MET A 47 4.11 -6.46 -11.49
N ASP A 48 4.69 -7.61 -11.15
CA ASP A 48 4.01 -8.90 -11.17
C ASP A 48 2.81 -8.93 -10.22
N ILE A 49 2.99 -8.50 -8.97
CA ILE A 49 1.91 -8.41 -7.97
C ILE A 49 0.81 -7.48 -8.46
N THR A 50 1.19 -6.33 -9.03
CA THR A 50 0.24 -5.35 -9.57
C THR A 50 -0.59 -5.93 -10.71
N GLN A 51 0.07 -6.61 -11.66
CA GLN A 51 -0.59 -7.25 -12.78
C GLN A 51 -1.52 -8.38 -12.31
N GLU A 52 -1.04 -9.25 -11.42
CA GLU A 52 -1.83 -10.36 -10.88
C GLU A 52 -3.06 -9.84 -10.11
N ALA A 53 -2.90 -8.75 -9.34
CA ALA A 53 -3.99 -8.10 -8.66
C ALA A 53 -5.06 -7.60 -9.65
N PHE A 54 -4.66 -6.91 -10.72
CA PHE A 54 -5.60 -6.46 -11.75
C PHE A 54 -6.34 -7.60 -12.44
N ILE A 55 -5.65 -8.71 -12.74
CA ILE A 55 -6.28 -9.90 -13.32
C ILE A 55 -7.35 -10.46 -12.36
N LYS A 56 -7.05 -10.53 -11.06
CA LYS A 56 -8.01 -10.99 -10.04
C LYS A 56 -9.19 -10.02 -9.88
N ILE A 57 -8.91 -8.71 -9.88
CA ILE A 57 -9.94 -7.66 -9.83
C ILE A 57 -10.87 -7.82 -11.03
N TYR A 58 -10.33 -7.92 -12.25
CA TYR A 58 -11.12 -8.12 -13.48
C TYR A 58 -12.02 -9.37 -13.39
N LYS A 59 -11.46 -10.51 -12.97
CA LYS A 59 -12.23 -11.77 -12.83
C LYS A 59 -13.31 -11.70 -11.76
N ALA A 60 -13.15 -10.85 -10.76
CA ALA A 60 -14.07 -10.73 -9.63
C ALA A 60 -15.01 -9.50 -9.72
N ILE A 61 -14.81 -8.61 -10.70
CA ILE A 61 -15.48 -7.30 -10.73
C ILE A 61 -17.01 -7.41 -10.86
N THR A 62 -17.48 -8.44 -11.57
CA THR A 62 -18.92 -8.72 -11.71
C THR A 62 -19.57 -9.11 -10.37
N LYS A 63 -18.78 -9.59 -9.41
CA LYS A 63 -19.23 -9.94 -8.06
C LYS A 63 -19.20 -8.76 -7.09
N PHE A 64 -18.70 -7.60 -7.49
CA PHE A 64 -18.67 -6.41 -6.65
C PHE A 64 -20.08 -5.85 -6.46
N ARG A 65 -20.53 -5.83 -5.21
CA ARG A 65 -21.91 -5.46 -4.81
C ARG A 65 -22.08 -3.99 -4.43
N GLY A 66 -21.00 -3.24 -4.24
CA GLY A 66 -21.08 -1.85 -3.77
C GLY A 66 -21.23 -1.70 -2.25
N ASP A 67 -21.11 -2.78 -1.48
CA ASP A 67 -21.19 -2.77 0.00
C ASP A 67 -20.05 -1.98 0.68
N SER A 68 -19.02 -1.61 -0.09
CA SER A 68 -17.89 -0.76 0.34
C SER A 68 -17.41 0.07 -0.83
N ALA A 69 -16.55 1.07 -0.58
CA ALA A 69 -15.90 1.79 -1.66
C ALA A 69 -15.10 0.81 -2.56
N PHE A 70 -15.11 1.05 -3.88
CA PHE A 70 -14.39 0.19 -4.82
C PHE A 70 -12.90 0.10 -4.48
N TYR A 71 -12.31 1.21 -4.04
CA TYR A 71 -10.92 1.26 -3.60
C TYR A 71 -10.63 0.30 -2.43
N THR A 72 -11.51 0.26 -1.42
CA THR A 72 -11.42 -0.67 -0.28
C THR A 72 -11.43 -2.13 -0.76
N TRP A 73 -12.26 -2.44 -1.76
CA TRP A 73 -12.38 -3.78 -2.31
C TRP A 73 -11.13 -4.21 -3.09
N ILE A 74 -10.61 -3.36 -3.98
CA ILE A 74 -9.37 -3.67 -4.71
C ILE A 74 -8.16 -3.73 -3.78
N TYR A 75 -8.10 -2.90 -2.73
CA TYR A 75 -7.03 -2.94 -1.73
C TYR A 75 -6.90 -4.33 -1.11
N ARG A 76 -8.02 -4.93 -0.69
CA ARG A 76 -8.05 -6.28 -0.11
C ARG A 76 -7.50 -7.32 -1.08
N ILE A 77 -7.87 -7.22 -2.36
CA ILE A 77 -7.39 -8.14 -3.40
C ILE A 77 -5.88 -7.97 -3.60
N THR A 78 -5.39 -6.74 -3.64
CA THR A 78 -3.96 -6.43 -3.80
C THR A 78 -3.13 -6.94 -2.63
N VAL A 79 -3.53 -6.65 -1.39
CA VAL A 79 -2.84 -7.13 -0.18
C VAL A 79 -2.79 -8.66 -0.13
N ASN A 80 -3.91 -9.33 -0.40
CA ASN A 80 -3.95 -10.79 -0.42
C ASN A 80 -3.07 -11.37 -1.55
N THR A 81 -3.01 -10.68 -2.69
CA THR A 81 -2.14 -11.08 -3.80
C THR A 81 -0.67 -10.94 -3.43
N ALA A 82 -0.27 -9.81 -2.85
CA ALA A 82 1.09 -9.57 -2.40
C ALA A 82 1.52 -10.59 -1.33
N LYS A 83 0.69 -10.83 -0.30
CA LYS A 83 0.97 -11.85 0.74
C LYS A 83 1.15 -13.25 0.15
N ASN A 84 0.31 -13.64 -0.80
CA ASN A 84 0.41 -14.94 -1.46
C ASN A 84 1.67 -15.05 -2.32
N TYR A 85 2.03 -13.98 -3.04
CA TYR A 85 3.25 -13.92 -3.85
C TYR A 85 4.50 -14.15 -2.99
N ILE A 86 4.64 -13.40 -1.90
CA ILE A 86 5.78 -13.51 -0.97
C ILE A 86 5.82 -14.88 -0.28
N SER A 87 4.66 -15.42 0.12
CA SER A 87 4.57 -16.77 0.68
C SER A 87 4.99 -17.86 -0.32
N ALA A 88 4.70 -17.68 -1.61
CA ALA A 88 5.11 -18.62 -2.66
C ALA A 88 6.61 -18.52 -2.98
N GLN A 89 7.18 -17.31 -2.98
CA GLN A 89 8.60 -17.06 -3.19
C GLN A 89 9.45 -17.70 -2.07
N LYS A 90 9.05 -17.52 -0.80
CA LYS A 90 9.71 -18.15 0.36
C LYS A 90 9.69 -19.68 0.32
N ARG A 91 8.69 -20.30 -0.33
CA ARG A 91 8.61 -21.76 -0.50
C ARG A 91 9.44 -22.28 -1.67
N ARG A 92 9.83 -21.41 -2.62
CA ARG A 92 10.63 -21.77 -3.80
C ARG A 92 12.14 -21.68 -3.57
N LEU A 93 12.60 -20.98 -2.54
CA LEU A 93 14.02 -20.87 -2.22
C LEU A 93 14.45 -22.03 -1.30
N PRO A 94 15.44 -22.86 -1.67
CA PRO A 94 16.26 -23.55 -0.67
C PRO A 94 16.97 -22.46 0.14
N VAL A 95 17.08 -22.64 1.45
CA VAL A 95 17.72 -21.69 2.37
C VAL A 95 19.12 -21.33 1.87
N ILE A 96 19.26 -20.15 1.26
CA ILE A 96 20.54 -19.48 1.09
C ILE A 96 20.35 -18.11 1.73
N ASN A 97 20.86 -18.00 2.95
CA ASN A 97 21.01 -16.72 3.64
C ASN A 97 21.98 -15.88 2.82
N PHE A 98 21.48 -14.93 2.05
CA PHE A 98 22.25 -13.79 1.63
C PHE A 98 21.76 -12.58 2.42
N HIS A 99 22.44 -12.38 3.54
CA HIS A 99 22.64 -11.05 4.08
C HIS A 99 23.57 -10.36 3.09
N ASP A 100 23.03 -9.49 2.25
CA ASP A 100 23.86 -8.49 1.62
C ASP A 100 23.12 -7.16 1.51
N ALA A 101 23.85 -6.14 1.92
CA ALA A 101 23.44 -4.78 1.99
C ALA A 101 23.75 -4.12 0.64
N SER A 102 22.73 -3.84 -0.14
CA SER A 102 22.81 -2.82 -1.18
C SER A 102 21.57 -1.94 -1.06
N GLN A 103 21.78 -0.79 -0.44
CA GLN A 103 20.90 0.36 -0.58
C GLN A 103 21.11 0.89 -2.00
N GLU A 104 20.18 0.54 -2.89
CA GLU A 104 19.98 1.30 -4.12
C GLU A 104 18.58 1.91 -4.05
N GLU A 105 18.57 3.24 -4.07
CA GLU A 105 17.40 4.10 -3.97
C GLU A 105 16.42 3.80 -5.11
N LEU A 106 15.33 3.11 -4.80
CA LEU A 106 14.16 3.13 -5.65
C LEU A 106 13.27 4.32 -5.24
N PHE A 107 13.65 5.51 -5.72
CA PHE A 107 12.85 6.72 -5.66
C PHE A 107 11.45 6.48 -6.27
N LEU A 108 10.46 6.19 -5.43
CA LEU A 108 9.05 6.40 -5.80
C LEU A 108 8.76 7.89 -5.63
N ASN A 109 9.18 8.65 -6.63
CA ASN A 109 8.90 10.07 -6.83
C ASN A 109 7.38 10.30 -6.85
N THR A 110 6.80 10.58 -5.68
CA THR A 110 5.55 11.32 -5.60
C THR A 110 5.94 12.76 -5.32
N ASN A 111 6.12 13.52 -6.39
CA ASN A 111 6.39 14.95 -6.35
C ASN A 111 5.32 15.67 -5.51
N MET A 112 5.67 15.98 -4.26
CA MET A 112 5.08 17.08 -3.51
C MET A 112 6.15 18.18 -3.57
N MET A 113 6.00 19.13 -4.50
CA MET A 113 6.86 20.30 -4.58
C MET A 113 6.83 21.01 -3.22
N CYS A 114 7.88 20.84 -2.44
CA CYS A 114 8.24 21.72 -1.34
C CYS A 114 9.61 22.29 -1.69
N ASN A 115 9.60 23.46 -2.33
CA ASN A 115 10.77 24.33 -2.35
C ASN A 115 11.20 24.58 -0.90
N ILE A 116 12.32 24.01 -0.46
CA ILE A 116 13.10 24.53 0.67
C ILE A 116 14.57 24.33 0.33
N ASP A 117 15.23 25.44 0.04
CA ASP A 117 16.64 25.58 -0.34
C ASP A 117 17.58 25.47 0.88
N ASP A 118 17.81 24.25 1.39
CA ASP A 118 18.92 24.00 2.33
C ASP A 118 19.40 22.53 2.28
N PRO A 119 20.65 22.25 1.85
CA PRO A 119 21.22 20.90 1.81
C PRO A 119 21.22 20.17 3.15
N GLU A 120 21.35 20.87 4.28
CA GLU A 120 21.32 20.23 5.61
C GLU A 120 19.90 19.71 5.95
N HIS A 121 18.87 20.46 5.56
CA HIS A 121 17.48 20.04 5.73
C HIS A 121 17.08 18.88 4.81
N LEU A 122 17.72 18.72 3.65
CA LEU A 122 17.50 17.57 2.77
C LEU A 122 18.08 16.29 3.39
N LEU A 123 19.32 16.33 3.88
CA LEU A 123 19.96 15.18 4.53
C LEU A 123 19.20 14.72 5.77
N LEU A 124 18.76 15.67 6.61
CA LEU A 124 17.96 15.35 7.79
C LEU A 124 16.61 14.71 7.41
N ARG A 125 15.96 15.17 6.34
CA ARG A 125 14.72 14.59 5.83
C ARG A 125 14.92 13.16 5.35
N ASP A 126 15.99 12.91 4.61
CA ASP A 126 16.30 11.57 4.08
C ASP A 126 16.60 10.59 5.23
N GLU A 127 17.31 11.05 6.26
CA GLU A 127 17.58 10.27 7.47
C GLU A 127 16.29 9.93 8.25
N ILE A 128 15.40 10.92 8.43
CA ILE A 128 14.09 10.70 9.06
C ILE A 128 13.25 9.73 8.24
N ALA A 129 13.22 9.88 6.91
CA ALA A 129 12.46 9.02 6.01
C ALA A 129 12.97 7.56 6.06
N ALA A 130 14.29 7.37 5.98
CA ALA A 130 14.91 6.05 6.08
C ALA A 130 14.62 5.38 7.43
N ASN A 131 14.64 6.14 8.52
CA ASN A 131 14.33 5.62 9.84
C ASN A 131 12.84 5.24 9.98
N LEU A 132 11.94 6.08 9.45
CA LEU A 132 10.51 5.78 9.40
C LEU A 132 10.24 4.48 8.62
N ASP A 133 10.87 4.31 7.45
CA ASP A 133 10.76 3.10 6.64
C ASP A 133 11.22 1.86 7.41
N ASN A 134 12.32 1.96 8.17
CA ASN A 134 12.82 0.88 9.01
C ASN A 134 11.85 0.53 10.15
N VAL A 135 11.26 1.53 10.81
CA VAL A 135 10.25 1.28 11.85
C VAL A 135 9.05 0.56 11.27
N VAL A 136 8.51 1.07 10.16
CA VAL A 136 7.37 0.45 9.48
C VAL A 136 7.71 -0.98 9.04
N ALA A 137 8.93 -1.22 8.55
CA ALA A 137 9.42 -2.54 8.14
C ALA A 137 9.59 -3.55 9.28
N THR A 138 9.79 -3.08 10.52
CA THR A 138 9.91 -3.95 11.71
C THR A 138 8.57 -4.19 12.42
N MET A 139 7.55 -3.38 12.14
CA MET A 139 6.21 -3.61 12.66
C MET A 139 5.63 -4.93 12.17
N SER A 140 4.83 -5.58 13.03
CA SER A 140 3.95 -6.67 12.61
C SER A 140 3.01 -6.21 11.48
N ASP A 141 2.70 -7.10 10.55
CA ASP A 141 1.80 -6.84 9.41
C ASP A 141 0.51 -6.13 9.80
N GLU A 142 -0.08 -6.48 10.94
CA GLU A 142 -1.35 -5.89 11.38
C GLU A 142 -1.23 -4.42 11.77
N LEU A 143 -0.14 -4.04 12.46
CA LEU A 143 0.13 -2.66 12.83
C LEU A 143 0.46 -1.83 11.59
N ARG A 144 1.35 -2.36 10.74
CA ARG A 144 1.72 -1.75 9.46
C ARG A 144 0.50 -1.51 8.58
N THR A 145 -0.33 -2.52 8.38
CA THR A 145 -1.53 -2.41 7.55
C THR A 145 -2.49 -1.35 8.12
N ALA A 146 -2.72 -1.34 9.43
CA ALA A 146 -3.64 -0.39 10.06
C ALA A 146 -3.16 1.07 9.94
N ILE A 147 -1.87 1.33 10.14
CA ILE A 147 -1.32 2.69 10.07
C ILE A 147 -1.23 3.20 8.63
N LEU A 148 -0.83 2.36 7.67
CA LEU A 148 -0.74 2.76 6.26
C LEU A 148 -2.13 3.06 5.68
N LEU A 149 -3.12 2.22 5.98
CA LEU A 149 -4.51 2.47 5.58
C LEU A 149 -5.05 3.78 6.16
N ARG A 150 -4.59 4.17 7.35
CA ARG A 150 -5.05 5.39 8.01
C ARG A 150 -4.35 6.65 7.49
N GLU A 151 -3.02 6.65 7.47
CA GLU A 151 -2.23 7.87 7.20
C GLU A 151 -1.98 8.10 5.71
N LEU A 152 -1.79 7.02 4.93
CA LEU A 152 -1.52 7.14 3.49
C LEU A 152 -2.79 7.08 2.66
N ASP A 153 -3.71 6.18 3.02
CA ASP A 153 -4.94 5.96 2.24
C ASP A 153 -6.14 6.77 2.78
N GLY A 154 -6.01 7.40 3.95
CA GLY A 154 -7.01 8.29 4.53
C GLY A 154 -8.31 7.60 4.97
N MET A 155 -8.29 6.27 5.16
CA MET A 155 -9.50 5.50 5.45
C MET A 155 -10.05 5.74 6.87
N SER A 156 -11.37 5.65 6.99
CA SER A 156 -12.06 5.65 8.28
C SER A 156 -11.76 4.37 9.07
N TYR A 157 -11.95 4.41 10.39
CA TYR A 157 -11.71 3.22 11.22
C TYR A 157 -12.66 2.06 10.88
N ASP A 158 -13.89 2.36 10.46
CA ASP A 158 -14.88 1.36 10.02
C ASP A 158 -14.46 0.67 8.71
N GLU A 159 -13.94 1.43 7.74
CA GLU A 159 -13.42 0.87 6.49
C GLU A 159 -12.21 -0.06 6.74
N ILE A 160 -11.29 0.38 7.61
CA ILE A 160 -10.13 -0.41 8.01
C ILE A 160 -10.55 -1.69 8.74
N ALA A 161 -11.53 -1.58 9.65
CA ALA A 161 -12.08 -2.74 10.36
C ALA A 161 -12.67 -3.76 9.38
N GLY A 162 -13.39 -3.28 8.36
CA GLY A 162 -13.90 -4.11 7.28
C GLY A 162 -12.79 -4.79 6.46
N ILE A 163 -11.67 -4.09 6.19
CA ILE A 163 -10.53 -4.64 5.45
C ILE A 163 -9.79 -5.71 6.27
N MET A 164 -9.54 -5.41 7.54
CA MET A 164 -8.73 -6.24 8.41
C MET A 164 -9.53 -7.36 9.09
N HIS A 165 -10.84 -7.44 8.84
CA HIS A 165 -11.76 -8.39 9.47
C HIS A 165 -11.64 -8.41 11.00
N CYS A 166 -11.57 -7.23 11.61
CA CYS A 166 -11.44 -7.08 13.06
C CYS A 166 -12.34 -5.96 13.60
N PRO A 167 -12.65 -5.93 14.91
CA PRO A 167 -13.43 -4.85 15.50
C PRO A 167 -12.76 -3.47 15.34
N VAL A 168 -13.57 -2.43 15.22
CA VAL A 168 -13.10 -1.03 15.15
C VAL A 168 -12.20 -0.65 16.34
N GLY A 169 -12.50 -1.17 17.53
CA GLY A 169 -11.64 -1.00 18.72
C GLY A 169 -10.22 -1.57 18.54
N THR A 170 -10.11 -2.72 17.85
CA THR A 170 -8.81 -3.33 17.52
C THR A 170 -8.03 -2.47 16.54
N VAL A 171 -8.70 -1.90 15.53
CA VAL A 171 -8.08 -0.95 14.58
C VAL A 171 -7.52 0.24 15.35
N ARG A 172 -8.32 0.86 16.23
CA ARG A 172 -7.89 2.01 17.04
C ARG A 172 -6.65 1.70 17.88
N SER A 173 -6.66 0.55 18.56
CA SER A 173 -5.51 0.07 19.35
C SER A 173 -4.27 -0.20 18.48
N ARG A 174 -4.45 -0.79 17.29
CA ARG A 174 -3.34 -1.05 16.36
C ARG A 174 -2.72 0.26 15.84
N ILE A 175 -3.54 1.23 15.44
CA ILE A 175 -3.05 2.55 14.98
C ILE A 175 -2.32 3.27 16.10
N HIS A 176 -2.87 3.28 17.32
CA HIS A 176 -2.21 3.89 18.47
C HIS A 176 -0.84 3.25 18.74
N ARG A 177 -0.75 1.92 18.75
CA ARG A 177 0.53 1.21 18.95
C ARG A 177 1.52 1.45 17.82
N ALA A 178 1.06 1.54 16.58
CA ALA A 178 1.90 1.85 15.44
C ALA A 178 2.49 3.27 15.54
N ARG A 179 1.68 4.27 15.92
CA ARG A 179 2.16 5.65 16.16
C ARG A 179 3.18 5.70 17.28
N ALA A 180 2.90 5.08 18.42
CA ALA A 180 3.86 5.02 19.53
C ALA A 180 5.21 4.40 19.14
N ALA A 181 5.20 3.39 18.25
CA ALA A 181 6.43 2.80 17.74
C ALA A 181 7.20 3.74 16.79
N ILE A 182 6.49 4.59 16.04
CA ILE A 182 7.08 5.63 15.20
C ILE A 182 7.67 6.74 16.06
N ASP A 183 6.89 7.24 17.03
CA ASP A 183 7.27 8.36 17.91
C ASP A 183 8.60 8.06 18.63
N ILE A 184 8.75 6.86 19.21
CA ILE A 184 10.00 6.41 19.87
C ILE A 184 11.25 6.56 18.97
N ARG A 185 11.09 6.48 17.65
CA ARG A 185 12.20 6.53 16.69
C ARG A 185 12.39 7.90 16.04
N VAL A 186 11.34 8.73 16.03
CA VAL A 186 11.36 10.08 15.44
C VAL A 186 11.67 11.15 16.48
N ASP A 187 11.27 10.96 17.74
CA ASP A 187 11.55 11.89 18.86
C ASP A 187 13.02 12.34 18.96
N PRO A 188 14.03 11.46 18.77
CA PRO A 188 15.44 11.87 18.83
C PRO A 188 15.86 12.91 17.78
N PHE A 189 15.11 13.04 16.68
CA PHE A 189 15.37 13.99 15.59
C PHE A 189 14.57 15.29 15.73
N MET A 190 13.59 15.32 16.62
CA MET A 190 12.76 16.51 16.91
C MET A 190 13.31 17.34 18.07
N GLU A 191 14.14 16.74 18.92
CA GLU A 191 14.82 17.39 20.05
C GLU A 191 16.27 17.83 19.75
N ALA A 192 16.78 17.50 18.55
CA ALA A 192 18.11 17.87 18.06
C ALA A 192 18.08 19.21 17.30
#